data_AF-A0A7S3MMW3-F1
#
_entry.id   AF-A0A7S3MMW3-F1
#
_cell.length_a   1.000
_cell.length_b   1.000
_cell.length_c   1.000
_cell.angle_alpha   90.00
_cell.angle_beta   90.00
_cell.angle_gamma   90.00
#
_symmetry.space_group_name_H-M   'P 1'
#
loop_
_entity.id
_entity.type
_entity.pdbx_description
1 polymer ?
#
loop_
_entity_poly.entity_id
_entity_poly.type
_entity_poly.pdbx_seq_one_letter_code
_entity_poly.pdbx_strand_id
1 'polypeptide(L)'
;AIDDGVNVIKAMTRDARFLPGAGGAELRLADALQQYAEAQPGLDQYAINKYGLALEVVPRTLAENAGLDAANIVAALYAAHKAGKNNAGINVVDARVDADTGVLDLLWTKKEAIRQATDAAVTVLRVDQIIMAKPAGGAKKADQPAMQ
;
A
#
# COMPACT_ATOMS: atom_id res chain seq x y z
N ALA A 1 -18.26 6.94 -2.47
CA ALA A 1 -17.97 8.39 -2.59
C ALA A 1 -18.54 9.20 -1.42
N ILE A 2 -19.87 9.28 -1.25
CA ILE A 2 -20.47 10.04 -0.13
C ILE A 2 -20.08 9.42 1.23
N ASP A 3 -20.26 8.11 1.38
CA ASP A 3 -19.89 7.41 2.62
C ASP A 3 -18.39 7.50 2.93
N ASP A 4 -17.55 7.40 1.90
CA ASP A 4 -16.09 7.58 2.04
C ASP A 4 -15.77 8.99 2.54
N GLY A 5 -16.42 10.02 1.98
CA GLY A 5 -16.28 11.40 2.42
C GLY A 5 -16.69 11.59 3.88
N VAL A 6 -17.82 11.01 4.30
CA VAL A 6 -18.27 11.03 5.70
C VAL A 6 -17.26 10.33 6.61
N ASN A 7 -16.69 9.20 6.18
CA ASN A 7 -15.68 8.47 6.93
C ASN A 7 -14.35 9.23 7.03
N VAL A 8 -13.94 9.93 5.97
CA VAL A 8 -12.77 10.82 5.98
C VAL A 8 -12.97 11.96 6.99
N ILE A 9 -14.12 12.63 6.96
CA ILE A 9 -14.45 13.68 7.93
C ILE A 9 -14.46 13.11 9.36
N LYS A 10 -15.05 11.94 9.55
CA LYS A 10 -15.06 11.24 10.84
C LYS A 10 -13.64 10.92 11.32
N ALA A 11 -12.77 10.42 10.45
CA ALA A 11 -11.37 10.16 10.79
C ALA A 11 -10.61 11.46 11.12
N MET A 12 -10.91 12.56 10.41
CA MET A 12 -10.35 13.88 10.67
C MET A 12 -10.67 14.40 12.07
N THR A 13 -11.83 14.03 12.65
CA THR A 13 -12.15 14.40 14.05
C THR A 13 -11.25 13.72 15.08
N ARG A 14 -10.57 12.61 14.72
CA ARG A 14 -9.62 11.91 15.59
C ARG A 14 -8.19 12.40 15.37
N ASP A 15 -7.78 12.55 14.11
CA ASP A 15 -6.47 13.07 13.73
C ASP A 15 -6.61 13.92 12.47
N ALA A 16 -6.38 15.22 12.61
CA ALA A 16 -6.54 16.21 11.54
C ALA A 16 -5.25 16.48 10.76
N ARG A 17 -4.22 15.63 10.92
CA ARG A 17 -2.96 15.77 10.16
C ARG A 17 -3.10 15.21 8.76
N PHE A 18 -2.57 15.97 7.80
CA PHE A 18 -2.55 15.61 6.38
C PHE A 18 -1.13 15.32 5.89
N LEU A 19 -1.05 14.54 4.83
CA LEU A 19 0.15 14.20 4.10
C LEU A 19 -0.04 14.51 2.62
N PRO A 20 1.05 14.80 1.88
CA PRO A 20 0.97 14.93 0.43
C PRO A 20 0.59 13.58 -0.19
N GLY A 21 -0.53 13.57 -0.91
CA GLY A 21 -1.08 12.39 -1.57
C GLY A 21 -0.38 12.10 -2.90
N ALA A 22 -1.12 11.47 -3.83
CA ALA A 22 -0.66 11.18 -5.19
C ALA A 22 0.67 10.39 -5.27
N GLY A 23 0.92 9.50 -4.31
CA GLY A 23 2.15 8.69 -4.24
C GLY A 23 3.36 9.39 -3.62
N GLY A 24 3.22 10.65 -3.19
CA GLY A 24 4.29 11.42 -2.56
C GLY A 24 4.66 10.89 -1.17
N ALA A 25 3.66 10.66 -0.31
CA ALA A 25 3.91 10.14 1.03
C ALA A 25 4.59 8.76 1.02
N GLU A 26 4.18 7.86 0.12
CA GLU A 26 4.72 6.51 0.01
C GLU A 26 6.18 6.51 -0.44
N LEU A 27 6.52 7.33 -1.44
CA LEU A 27 7.89 7.43 -1.91
C LEU A 27 8.82 8.08 -0.87
N ARG A 28 8.32 9.09 -0.15
CA ARG A 28 9.08 9.74 0.92
C ARG A 28 9.38 8.77 2.06
N LEU A 29 8.42 7.90 2.38
CA LEU A 29 8.58 6.83 3.37
C LEU A 29 9.58 5.77 2.88
N ALA A 30 9.55 5.41 1.60
CA ALA A 30 10.53 4.49 1.00
C ALA A 30 11.97 5.03 1.12
N ASP A 31 12.19 6.31 0.79
CA ASP A 31 13.49 6.98 0.95
C ASP A 31 13.97 7.01 2.41
N ALA A 32 13.06 7.32 3.35
CA ALA A 32 13.38 7.30 4.78
C ALA A 32 13.74 5.90 5.28
N LEU A 33 13.04 4.86 4.82
CA LEU A 33 13.33 3.46 5.16
C LEU A 33 14.66 3.00 4.56
N GLN A 34 15.01 3.44 3.36
CA GLN A 34 16.29 3.14 2.74
C GLN A 34 17.45 3.76 3.55
N GLN A 35 17.33 5.02 3.97
CA GLN A 35 18.31 5.67 4.85
C GLN A 35 18.42 4.97 6.21
N TYR A 36 17.28 4.53 6.76
CA TYR A 36 17.26 3.75 7.99
C TYR A 36 17.93 2.37 7.83
N ALA A 37 17.73 1.72 6.68
CA ALA A 37 18.37 0.45 6.38
C ALA A 37 19.90 0.57 6.28
N GLU A 38 20.42 1.65 5.67
CA GLU A 38 21.85 1.91 5.58
C GLU A 38 22.53 2.09 6.95
N ALA A 39 21.78 2.60 7.94
CA ALA A 39 22.28 2.75 9.31
C ALA A 39 22.28 1.43 10.11
N GLN A 40 21.57 0.39 9.66
CA GLN A 40 21.40 -0.86 10.40
C GLN A 40 22.43 -1.92 9.96
N PRO A 41 23.25 -2.47 10.89
CA PRO A 41 24.12 -3.60 10.56
C PRO A 41 23.35 -4.92 10.43
N GLY A 42 23.86 -5.81 9.57
CA GLY A 42 23.41 -7.20 9.49
C GLY A 42 22.40 -7.49 8.37
N LEU A 43 21.73 -8.64 8.46
CA LEU A 43 20.82 -9.13 7.43
C LEU A 43 19.50 -8.34 7.37
N ASP A 44 19.14 -7.67 8.47
CA ASP A 44 17.91 -6.87 8.58
C ASP A 44 17.91 -5.70 7.60
N GLN A 45 19.08 -5.16 7.24
CA GLN A 45 19.23 -4.12 6.23
C GLN A 45 18.53 -4.48 4.92
N TYR A 46 18.69 -5.73 4.45
CA TYR A 46 18.09 -6.18 3.20
C TYR A 46 16.57 -6.25 3.30
N ALA A 47 16.04 -6.72 4.44
CA ALA A 47 14.60 -6.80 4.67
C ALA A 47 13.96 -5.41 4.69
N ILE A 48 14.58 -4.45 5.39
CA ILE A 48 14.10 -3.06 5.47
C ILE A 48 14.14 -2.40 4.08
N ASN A 49 15.22 -2.57 3.32
CA ASN A 49 15.33 -2.05 1.96
C ASN A 49 14.24 -2.63 1.04
N LYS A 50 13.96 -3.94 1.14
CA LYS A 50 12.90 -4.58 0.35
C LYS A 50 11.50 -4.12 0.77
N TYR A 51 11.28 -3.85 2.05
CA TYR A 51 10.03 -3.27 2.54
C TYR A 51 9.83 -1.84 2.00
N GLY A 52 10.88 -1.00 1.99
CA GLY A 52 10.84 0.33 1.37
C GLY A 52 10.49 0.27 -0.12
N LEU A 53 11.15 -0.61 -0.88
CA LEU A 53 10.85 -0.84 -2.30
C LEU A 53 9.42 -1.32 -2.54
N ALA A 54 8.82 -2.07 -1.60
CA ALA A 54 7.44 -2.52 -1.73
C ALA A 54 6.44 -1.35 -1.67
N LEU A 55 6.75 -0.25 -0.97
CA LEU A 55 5.89 0.94 -0.92
C LEU A 55 5.81 1.67 -2.26
N GLU A 56 6.82 1.51 -3.14
CA GLU A 56 6.81 2.09 -4.49
C GLU A 56 5.73 1.51 -5.39
N VAL A 57 5.10 0.40 -5.01
CA VAL A 57 3.99 -0.19 -5.78
C VAL A 57 2.84 0.80 -5.92
N VAL A 58 2.55 1.63 -4.90
CA VAL A 58 1.44 2.58 -4.92
C VAL A 58 1.63 3.65 -6.01
N PRO A 59 2.73 4.43 -6.04
CA PRO A 59 2.97 5.39 -7.12
C PRO A 59 3.16 4.71 -8.48
N ARG A 60 3.73 3.51 -8.54
CA ARG A 60 3.90 2.75 -9.78
C ARG A 60 2.55 2.37 -10.38
N THR A 61 1.67 1.76 -9.60
CA THR A 61 0.32 1.39 -10.04
C THR A 61 -0.52 2.61 -10.39
N LEU A 62 -0.35 3.74 -9.69
CA LEU A 62 -1.00 5.00 -10.06
C LEU A 62 -0.55 5.48 -11.46
N ALA A 63 0.75 5.43 -11.75
CA ALA A 63 1.29 5.80 -13.05
C ALA A 63 0.85 4.83 -14.17
N GLU A 64 0.88 3.51 -13.91
CA GLU A 64 0.42 2.48 -14.85
C GLU A 64 -1.06 2.66 -15.20
N ASN A 65 -1.92 2.88 -14.20
CA ASN A 65 -3.34 3.12 -14.41
C ASN A 65 -3.61 4.43 -15.18
N ALA A 66 -2.70 5.39 -15.07
CA ALA A 66 -2.75 6.63 -15.84
C ALA A 66 -2.18 6.50 -17.27
N GLY A 67 -1.65 5.32 -17.65
CA GLY A 67 -0.99 5.11 -18.94
C GLY A 67 0.36 5.80 -19.07
N LEU A 68 0.98 6.18 -17.94
CA LEU A 68 2.29 6.81 -17.89
C LEU A 68 3.41 5.78 -17.78
N ASP A 69 4.62 6.15 -18.19
CA ASP A 69 5.80 5.33 -17.92
C ASP A 69 6.14 5.41 -16.43
N ALA A 70 5.76 4.36 -15.70
CA ALA A 70 5.92 4.30 -14.27
C ALA A 70 7.38 4.33 -13.81
N ALA A 71 8.32 3.82 -14.60
CA ALA A 71 9.74 3.87 -14.24
C ALA A 71 10.26 5.32 -14.26
N ASN A 72 9.92 6.06 -15.32
CA ASN A 72 10.30 7.45 -15.47
C ASN A 72 9.62 8.36 -14.44
N ILE A 73 8.33 8.14 -14.14
CA ILE A 73 7.60 8.91 -13.14
C ILE A 73 8.15 8.69 -11.73
N VAL A 74 8.41 7.44 -11.33
CA VAL A 74 8.99 7.14 -10.01
C VAL A 74 10.39 7.75 -9.87
N ALA A 75 11.23 7.67 -10.92
CA ALA A 75 12.55 8.29 -10.91
C ALA A 75 12.48 9.83 -10.79
N ALA A 76 11.57 10.46 -11.54
CA ALA A 76 11.34 11.91 -11.45
C ALA A 76 10.83 12.33 -10.07
N LEU A 77 9.97 11.51 -9.44
CA LEU A 77 9.43 11.77 -8.11
C LEU A 77 10.52 11.67 -7.04
N TYR A 78 11.42 10.68 -7.14
CA TYR A 78 12.61 10.60 -6.29
C TYR A 78 13.51 11.83 -6.43
N ALA A 79 13.75 12.28 -7.66
CA ALA A 79 14.55 13.47 -7.91
C ALA A 79 13.92 14.73 -7.29
N ALA A 80 12.59 14.87 -7.37
CA ALA A 80 11.87 15.98 -6.75
C ALA A 80 11.96 15.96 -5.21
N HIS A 81 11.80 14.79 -4.58
CA HIS A 81 11.91 14.64 -3.13
C HIS A 81 13.34 14.89 -2.64
N LYS A 82 14.36 14.40 -3.36
CA LYS A 82 15.77 14.69 -3.06
C LYS A 82 16.12 16.17 -3.21
N ALA A 83 15.44 16.89 -4.10
CA ALA A 83 15.56 18.34 -4.24
C ALA A 83 14.84 19.14 -3.13
N GLY A 84 14.30 18.47 -2.11
CA GLY A 84 13.62 19.10 -0.96
C GLY A 84 12.13 19.39 -1.18
N LYS A 85 11.55 18.97 -2.31
CA LYS A 85 10.11 19.16 -2.60
C LYS A 85 9.30 18.05 -1.94
N ASN A 86 9.09 18.16 -0.63
CA ASN A 86 8.40 17.14 0.16
C ASN A 86 6.92 16.93 -0.24
N ASN A 87 6.29 17.92 -0.87
CA ASN A 87 4.89 17.83 -1.31
C ASN A 87 4.74 17.32 -2.74
N ALA A 88 5.83 16.91 -3.40
CA ALA A 88 5.75 16.48 -4.78
C ALA A 88 4.97 15.17 -4.91
N GLY A 89 4.17 15.07 -5.97
CA GLY A 89 3.31 13.93 -6.25
C GLY A 89 3.05 13.78 -7.75
N ILE A 90 2.40 12.67 -8.12
CA ILE A 90 2.09 12.37 -9.52
C ILE A 90 0.84 13.15 -9.94
N ASN A 91 0.99 14.06 -10.90
CA ASN A 91 -0.13 14.72 -11.55
C ASN A 91 -0.53 13.94 -12.81
N VAL A 92 -1.64 13.22 -12.70
CA VAL A 92 -2.18 12.36 -13.76
C VAL A 92 -2.72 13.18 -14.94
N VAL A 93 -3.20 14.42 -14.71
CA VAL A 93 -3.77 15.27 -15.76
C VAL A 93 -2.67 15.81 -16.67
N ASP A 94 -1.60 16.32 -16.06
CA ASP A 94 -0.46 16.87 -16.79
C ASP A 94 0.61 15.81 -17.14
N ALA A 95 0.36 14.53 -16.81
CA ALA A 95 1.27 13.42 -17.06
C ALA A 95 2.70 13.63 -16.53
N ARG A 96 2.84 14.34 -15.39
CA ARG A 96 4.15 14.74 -14.83
C ARG A 96 4.16 14.70 -13.32
N VAL A 97 5.36 14.78 -12.74
CA VAL A 97 5.52 15.05 -11.31
C VAL A 97 5.39 16.55 -11.08
N ASP A 98 4.47 16.93 -10.20
CA ASP A 98 4.33 18.32 -9.76
C ASP A 98 4.96 18.51 -8.38
N ALA A 99 5.43 19.72 -8.10
CA ALA A 99 6.02 20.08 -6.81
C ALA A 99 4.97 20.16 -5.69
N ASP A 100 3.73 20.48 -6.06
CA ASP A 100 2.56 20.47 -5.19
C ASP A 100 1.34 20.11 -6.04
N THR A 101 0.75 18.94 -5.79
CA THR A 101 -0.44 18.48 -6.51
C THR A 101 -1.73 19.05 -5.92
N GLY A 102 -1.68 19.67 -4.74
CA GLY A 102 -2.86 20.05 -3.95
C GLY A 102 -3.67 18.84 -3.43
N VAL A 103 -3.21 17.61 -3.67
CA VAL A 103 -3.87 16.39 -3.21
C VAL A 103 -3.36 16.05 -1.81
N LEU A 104 -4.26 16.05 -0.83
CA LEU A 104 -3.95 15.76 0.56
C LEU A 104 -4.67 14.50 1.03
N ASP A 105 -3.90 13.58 1.61
CA ASP A 105 -4.40 12.38 2.25
C ASP A 105 -4.34 12.52 3.77
N LEU A 106 -5.30 11.91 4.48
CA LEU A 106 -5.26 11.86 5.94
C LEU A 106 -4.13 10.93 6.43
N LEU A 107 -3.33 11.42 7.38
CA LEU A 107 -2.28 10.64 8.03
C LEU A 107 -2.85 9.36 8.66
N TRP A 108 -4.00 9.48 9.33
CA TRP A 108 -4.64 8.36 10.01
C TRP A 108 -4.89 7.19 9.04
N THR A 109 -5.49 7.48 7.88
CA THR A 109 -5.83 6.47 6.87
C THR A 109 -4.57 5.78 6.35
N LYS A 110 -3.53 6.55 6.00
CA LYS A 110 -2.26 6.00 5.49
C LYS A 110 -1.55 5.13 6.54
N LYS A 111 -1.49 5.61 7.78
CA LYS A 111 -0.88 4.89 8.90
C LYS A 111 -1.57 3.54 9.14
N GLU A 112 -2.89 3.54 9.24
CA GLU A 112 -3.66 2.32 9.47
C GLU A 112 -3.60 1.38 8.27
N ALA A 113 -3.58 1.89 7.05
CA ALA A 113 -3.41 1.08 5.84
C ALA A 113 -2.08 0.32 5.85
N ILE A 114 -0.96 1.01 6.12
CA ILE A 114 0.37 0.38 6.18
C ILE A 114 0.44 -0.64 7.32
N ARG A 115 -0.10 -0.30 8.49
CA ARG A 115 -0.14 -1.20 9.64
C ARG A 115 -0.90 -2.49 9.32
N GLN A 116 -2.13 -2.37 8.82
CA GLN A 116 -2.97 -3.52 8.50
C GLN A 116 -2.39 -4.36 7.35
N ALA A 117 -1.84 -3.72 6.32
CA ALA A 117 -1.16 -4.43 5.24
C ALA A 117 0.04 -5.25 5.76
N THR A 118 0.80 -4.68 6.68
CA THR A 118 1.95 -5.37 7.30
C THR A 118 1.50 -6.52 8.19
N ASP A 119 0.50 -6.32 9.04
CA ASP A 119 -0.04 -7.36 9.92
C ASP A 119 -0.61 -8.53 9.10
N ALA A 120 -1.30 -8.25 8.00
CA ALA A 120 -1.80 -9.26 7.07
C ALA A 120 -0.65 -10.03 6.39
N ALA A 121 0.35 -9.32 5.85
CA ALA A 121 1.52 -9.95 5.23
C ALA A 121 2.28 -10.85 6.21
N VAL A 122 2.53 -10.37 7.43
CA VAL A 122 3.19 -11.16 8.48
C VAL A 122 2.37 -12.39 8.86
N THR A 123 1.05 -12.26 8.95
CA THR A 123 0.16 -13.39 9.26
C THR A 123 0.27 -14.47 8.21
N VAL A 124 0.24 -14.10 6.92
CA VAL A 124 0.38 -15.04 5.81
C VAL A 124 1.77 -15.68 5.77
N LEU A 125 2.84 -14.88 5.95
CA LEU A 125 4.22 -15.37 5.94
C LEU A 125 4.55 -16.32 7.11
N ARG A 126 3.79 -16.27 8.21
CA ARG A 126 3.95 -17.19 9.35
C ARG A 126 3.31 -18.56 9.14
N VAL A 127 2.43 -18.71 8.15
CA VAL A 127 1.78 -20.00 7.86
C VAL A 127 2.74 -20.87 7.06
N ASP A 128 3.30 -21.89 7.71
CA ASP A 128 4.19 -22.85 7.06
C ASP A 128 3.43 -23.98 6.35
N GLN A 129 2.31 -24.44 6.92
CA GLN A 129 1.50 -25.52 6.34
C GLN A 129 0.00 -25.26 6.47
N ILE A 130 -0.73 -25.58 5.39
CA ILE A 130 -2.19 -25.54 5.33
C ILE A 130 -2.70 -26.98 5.18
N ILE A 131 -3.37 -27.49 6.20
CA ILE A 131 -4.02 -28.80 6.15
C ILE A 131 -5.51 -28.59 5.89
N MET A 132 -5.94 -28.94 4.68
CA MET A 132 -7.34 -28.85 4.30
C MET A 132 -8.09 -30.08 4.84
N ALA A 133 -9.08 -29.85 5.69
CA ALA A 133 -9.99 -30.91 6.10
C ALA A 133 -10.81 -31.39 4.90
N LYS A 134 -10.87 -32.70 4.67
CA LYS A 134 -11.85 -33.25 3.73
C LYS A 134 -13.25 -32.92 4.26
N PRO A 135 -14.21 -32.56 3.39
CA PRO A 135 -15.61 -32.49 3.77
C PRO A 135 -15.96 -33.79 4.49
N ALA A 136 -16.55 -33.69 5.69
CA ALA A 136 -16.99 -34.86 6.41
C ALA A 136 -17.90 -35.65 5.45
N GLY A 137 -17.52 -36.88 5.14
CA GLY A 137 -18.33 -37.80 4.36
C GLY A 137 -19.58 -38.11 5.15
N GLY A 138 -20.57 -37.22 5.10
CA GLY A 138 -21.91 -37.49 5.59
C GLY A 138 -22.43 -38.76 4.91
N ALA A 139 -23.20 -39.55 5.65
CA ALA A 139 -23.73 -40.81 5.17
C ALA A 139 -24.32 -40.63 3.75
N LYS A 140 -23.87 -41.45 2.79
CA LYS A 140 -24.55 -41.59 1.51
C LYS A 140 -26.02 -41.87 1.84
N LYS A 141 -26.94 -41.01 1.40
CA LYS A 141 -28.37 -41.34 1.41
C LYS A 141 -28.48 -42.70 0.70
N ALA A 142 -28.95 -43.72 1.42
CA ALA A 142 -29.31 -44.97 0.79
C ALA A 142 -30.35 -44.65 -0.28
N ASP A 143 -30.13 -45.13 -1.51
CA ASP A 143 -31.12 -45.07 -2.57
C ASP A 143 -32.41 -45.68 -2.03
N GLN A 144 -33.45 -44.85 -1.89
CA GLN A 144 -34.78 -45.35 -1.59
C GLN A 144 -35.23 -46.19 -2.79
N PRO A 145 -35.62 -47.47 -2.60
CA PRO A 145 -36.18 -48.23 -3.70
C PRO A 145 -37.46 -47.51 -4.16
N ALA A 146 -37.54 -47.26 -5.47
CA ALA A 146 -38.73 -46.72 -6.11
C ALA A 146 -39.94 -47.57 -5.70
N MET A 147 -40.92 -46.95 -5.01
CA MET A 147 -42.22 -47.58 -4.80
C MET A 147 -42.90 -47.71 -6.16
N GLN A 148 -43.32 -48.95 -6.46
CA GLN A 148 -44.09 -49.34 -7.64
C GLN A 148 -45.48 -48.70 -7.64
#